data_AF-A1KXF0-F1
#
_entry.id   AF-A1KXF0-F1
#
_cell.length_a   1.000
_cell.length_b   1.000
_cell.length_c   1.000
_cell.angle_alpha   90.00
_cell.angle_beta   90.00
_cell.angle_gamma   90.00
#
_symmetry.space_group_name_H-M   'P 1'
#
loop_
_entity.id
_entity.type
_entity.pdbx_description
1 polymer ?
#
loop_
_entity_poly.entity_id
_entity_poly.type
_entity_poly.pdbx_seq_one_letter_code
_entity_poly.pdbx_strand_id
1 'polypeptide(L)' 'QIPNIPPCALMCFIDALGNDGCEKLTDFKCHCAKPELPGKITPCVEKACPNIEARISVSNIVVDQCSKAGVPISIPP' A
#
# COMPACT_ATOMS: atom_id res chain seq x y z
N GLN A 1 -10.51 -3.36 2.39
CA GLN A 1 -9.29 -4.18 2.46
C GLN A 1 -8.63 -4.19 1.11
N ILE A 2 -7.29 -4.20 1.05
CA ILE A 2 -6.55 -4.40 -0.19
C ILE A 2 -6.66 -5.88 -0.57
N PRO A 3 -7.25 -6.22 -1.73
CA PRO A 3 -7.43 -7.61 -2.12
C PRO A 3 -6.07 -8.31 -2.22
N ASN A 4 -5.97 -9.52 -1.66
CA ASN A 4 -4.80 -10.41 -1.76
C ASN A 4 -3.48 -9.85 -1.23
N ILE A 5 -3.51 -8.82 -0.40
CA ILE A 5 -2.28 -8.31 0.20
C ILE A 5 -1.68 -9.38 1.14
N PRO A 6 -0.36 -9.63 1.09
CA PRO A 6 0.30 -10.55 2.01
C PRO A 6 -0.07 -10.23 3.47
N PRO A 7 -0.41 -11.24 4.29
CA PRO A 7 -0.81 -11.01 5.69
C PRO A 7 0.23 -10.24 6.51
N CYS A 8 1.52 -10.44 6.21
CA CYS A 8 2.62 -9.72 6.86
C CYS A 8 2.56 -8.20 6.67
N ALA A 9 1.95 -7.71 5.58
CA ALA A 9 1.84 -6.28 5.28
C ALA A 9 0.52 -5.68 5.76
N LEU A 10 -0.48 -6.48 6.10
CA LEU A 10 -1.85 -6.00 6.34
C LEU A 10 -1.91 -4.90 7.41
N MET A 11 -1.23 -5.09 8.54
CA MET A 11 -1.22 -4.10 9.63
C MET A 11 -0.53 -2.79 9.22
N CYS A 12 0.52 -2.86 8.39
CA CYS A 12 1.20 -1.67 7.88
C CYS A 12 0.25 -0.75 7.09
N PHE A 13 -0.64 -1.35 6.29
CA PHE A 13 -1.63 -0.58 5.54
C PHE A 13 -2.77 -0.09 6.44
N ILE A 14 -3.26 -0.91 7.39
CA ILE A 14 -4.30 -0.44 8.31
C ILE A 14 -3.83 0.78 9.11
N ASP A 15 -2.60 0.74 9.63
CA ASP A 15 -2.04 1.82 10.42
C ASP A 15 -1.80 3.08 9.58
N ALA A 16 -1.23 2.94 8.38
CA ALA A 16 -0.95 4.09 7.52
C ALA A 16 -2.23 4.71 6.92
N LEU A 17 -3.12 3.89 6.37
CA LEU A 17 -4.36 4.34 5.72
C LEU A 17 -5.40 4.83 6.74
N GLY A 18 -5.33 4.39 8.00
CA GLY A 18 -6.20 4.90 9.07
C GLY A 18 -5.86 6.33 9.51
N ASN A 19 -4.68 6.84 9.13
CA ASN A 19 -4.14 8.11 9.61
C ASN A 19 -3.70 9.07 8.48
N ASP A 20 -4.09 8.81 7.23
CA ASP A 20 -3.67 9.62 6.07
C ASP A 20 -4.67 10.69 5.62
N GLY A 21 -5.78 10.80 6.35
CA GLY A 21 -6.84 11.80 6.13
C GLY A 21 -7.83 11.45 5.03
N CYS A 22 -7.79 10.24 4.47
CA CYS A 22 -8.85 9.73 3.60
C CYS A 22 -10.03 9.19 4.42
N GLU A 23 -11.26 9.31 3.91
CA GLU A 23 -12.47 9.01 4.69
C GLU A 23 -12.62 7.53 5.05
N LYS A 24 -12.14 6.63 4.18
CA LYS A 24 -12.32 5.18 4.29
C LYS A 24 -11.05 4.47 3.85
N LEU A 25 -10.71 3.36 4.51
CA LEU A 25 -9.59 2.46 4.15
C LEU A 25 -9.67 1.88 2.72
N THR A 26 -10.81 2.01 2.05
CA THR A 26 -11.03 1.56 0.66
C THR A 26 -11.10 2.71 -0.32
N ASP A 27 -10.86 3.95 0.11
CA ASP A 27 -10.76 5.11 -0.80
C ASP A 27 -9.40 5.12 -1.49
N PHE A 28 -9.19 4.11 -2.35
CA PHE A 28 -7.92 3.93 -3.05
C PHE A 28 -7.56 5.14 -3.92
N LYS A 29 -8.55 5.86 -4.45
CA LYS A 29 -8.31 7.09 -5.20
C LYS A 29 -7.67 8.15 -4.31
N CYS A 30 -8.18 8.36 -3.11
CA CYS A 30 -7.58 9.28 -2.14
C CYS A 30 -6.20 8.79 -1.67
N HIS A 31 -6.09 7.53 -1.24
CA HIS A 31 -4.85 6.97 -0.71
C HIS A 31 -3.71 7.01 -1.74
N CYS A 32 -3.97 6.60 -2.98
CA CYS A 32 -2.96 6.60 -4.05
C CYS A 32 -2.56 8.01 -4.50
N ALA A 33 -3.35 9.03 -4.21
CA ALA A 33 -3.01 10.43 -4.48
C ALA A 33 -2.08 11.04 -3.41
N LYS A 34 -1.72 10.29 -2.36
CA LYS A 34 -0.81 10.73 -1.28
C LYS A 34 0.64 10.39 -1.61
N PRO A 35 1.47 11.34 -2.10
CA PRO A 35 2.85 11.06 -2.48
C PRO A 35 3.74 10.63 -1.30
N GLU A 36 3.37 10.98 -0.07
CA GLU A 36 4.09 10.64 1.15
C GLU A 36 3.80 9.21 1.66
N LEU A 37 2.72 8.60 1.21
CA LEU A 37 2.22 7.34 1.75
C LEU A 37 3.17 6.16 1.51
N PRO A 38 3.82 5.99 0.34
CA PRO A 38 4.84 4.97 0.16
C PRO A 38 5.97 5.06 1.20
N GLY A 39 6.46 6.27 1.48
CA GLY A 39 7.51 6.50 2.49
C GLY A 39 7.09 6.14 3.92
N LYS A 40 5.79 6.20 4.24
CA LYS A 40 5.24 5.79 5.54
C LYS A 40 5.04 4.27 5.65
N ILE A 41 4.70 3.61 4.54
CA ILE A 41 4.36 2.18 4.53
C ILE A 41 5.59 1.30 4.34
N THR A 42 6.51 1.66 3.44
CA THR A 42 7.66 0.82 3.05
C THR A 42 8.49 0.32 4.25
N PRO A 43 8.88 1.16 5.23
CA PRO A 43 9.68 0.68 6.37
C PRO A 43 8.96 -0.38 7.21
N CYS A 44 7.64 -0.29 7.34
CA CYS A 44 6.84 -1.29 8.04
C CYS A 44 6.80 -2.60 7.25
N VAL A 45 6.58 -2.52 5.93
CA VAL A 45 6.53 -3.70 5.05
C VAL A 45 7.89 -4.41 5.02
N GLU A 46 9.00 -3.69 4.93
CA GLU A 46 10.35 -4.27 4.97
C GLU A 46 10.63 -5.01 6.28
N LYS A 47 10.15 -4.46 7.40
CA LYS A 47 10.30 -5.08 8.73
C LYS A 47 9.40 -6.31 8.91
N ALA A 48 8.15 -6.24 8.44
CA ALA A 48 7.14 -7.27 8.69
C ALA A 48 7.18 -8.40 7.65
N CYS A 49 7.61 -8.10 6.43
CA CYS A 49 7.72 -9.03 5.30
C CYS A 49 9.19 -9.22 4.89
N PRO A 50 10.00 -10.02 5.61
CA PRO A 50 11.40 -10.21 5.28
C PRO A 50 11.60 -10.92 3.92
N ASN A 51 10.64 -11.72 3.48
CA ASN A 51 10.64 -12.37 2.17
C ASN A 51 10.51 -11.32 1.05
N ILE A 52 11.42 -11.34 0.07
CA ILE A 52 11.43 -10.40 -1.05
C ILE A 52 10.26 -10.58 -2.02
N GLU A 53 9.81 -11.81 -2.27
CA GLU A 53 8.66 -12.11 -3.12
C GLU A 53 7.38 -11.52 -2.53
N ALA A 54 7.22 -11.58 -1.21
CA ALA A 54 6.10 -10.95 -0.52
C ALA A 54 6.11 -9.42 -0.71
N ARG A 55 7.30 -8.79 -0.64
CA ARG A 55 7.45 -7.34 -0.86
C ARG A 55 7.13 -6.95 -2.31
N ILE A 56 7.64 -7.71 -3.28
CA ILE A 56 7.30 -7.53 -4.71
C ILE A 56 5.80 -7.67 -4.92
N SER A 57 5.17 -8.68 -4.32
CA SER A 57 3.72 -8.87 -4.40
C SER A 57 2.95 -7.68 -3.81
N VAL A 58 3.39 -7.11 -2.68
CA VAL A 58 2.80 -5.89 -2.10
C VAL A 58 2.88 -4.75 -3.11
N SER A 59 4.06 -4.45 -3.65
CA SER A 59 4.26 -3.35 -4.61
C SER A 59 3.37 -3.51 -5.84
N ASN A 60 3.31 -4.72 -6.42
CA ASN A 60 2.47 -5.01 -7.59
C ASN A 60 0.99 -4.81 -7.30
N ILE A 61 0.51 -5.26 -6.14
CA ILE A 61 -0.89 -5.08 -5.73
C ILE A 61 -1.21 -3.60 -5.58
N VAL A 62 -0.35 -2.81 -4.93
CA VAL A 62 -0.59 -1.37 -4.76
C VAL A 62 -0.64 -0.66 -6.12
N VAL A 63 0.31 -0.94 -7.01
CA VAL A 63 0.33 -0.36 -8.37
C VAL A 63 -0.94 -0.72 -9.15
N ASP A 64 -1.38 -1.98 -9.10
CA ASP A 64 -2.62 -2.44 -9.75
C ASP A 64 -3.87 -1.75 -9.19
N GLN A 65 -4.00 -1.67 -7.86
CA GLN A 65 -5.15 -1.01 -7.21
C GLN A 65 -5.19 0.48 -7.52
N CYS A 66 -4.05 1.16 -7.46
CA CYS A 66 -3.95 2.59 -7.78
C CYS A 66 -4.29 2.87 -9.25
N SER A 67 -3.83 2.01 -10.16
CA SER A 67 -4.19 2.09 -11.58
C SER A 67 -5.70 1.88 -11.80
N LYS A 68 -6.32 0.90 -11.15
CA LYS A 68 -7.77 0.66 -11.18
C LYS A 68 -8.59 1.82 -10.59
N ALA A 69 -8.02 2.53 -9.62
CA ALA A 69 -8.62 3.73 -9.02
C ALA A 69 -8.44 5.00 -9.88
N GLY A 70 -7.74 4.91 -11.02
CA GLY A 70 -7.48 6.04 -11.93
C GLY A 70 -6.35 6.96 -11.47
N VAL A 71 -5.49 6.50 -10.55
CA VAL A 71 -4.33 7.23 -10.02
C VAL A 71 -3.09 6.34 -10.16
N PRO A 72 -2.57 6.13 -11.38
CA PRO A 72 -1.41 5.25 -11.57
C PRO A 72 -0.18 5.79 -10.83
N ILE A 73 0.50 4.92 -10.10
CA ILE A 73 1.74 5.24 -9.38
C ILE A 73 2.88 4.30 -9.81
N SER A 74 4.11 4.68 -9.49
CA SER A 74 5.29 3.84 -9.63
C SER A 74 5.96 3.69 -8.27
N ILE A 75 6.13 2.45 -7.82
CA ILE A 75 6.88 2.11 -6.60
C ILE A 75 8.17 1.43 -7.06
N PRO A 76 9.35 1.90 -6.63
CA PRO A 76 10.61 1.23 -6.96
C PRO A 76 10.63 -0.22 -6.42
N PRO A 77 11.31 -1.15 -7.14
CA PRO A 77 11.45 -2.53 -6.71
C PRO A 77 12.29 -2.71 -5.45
#